data_AF-A0A0E9LQF6-F1
#
_entry.id   AF-A0A0E9LQF6-F1
#
_cell.length_a   1.000
_cell.length_b   1.000
_cell.length_c   1.000
_cell.angle_alpha   90.00
_cell.angle_beta   90.00
_cell.angle_gamma   90.00
#
_symmetry.space_group_name_H-M   'P 1'
#
loop_
_entity.id
_entity.type
_entity.pdbx_description
1 polymer ?
#
loop_
_entity_poly.entity_id
_entity_poly.type
_entity_poly.pdbx_seq_one_letter_code
_entity_poly.pdbx_strand_id
1 'polypeptide(L)' 'MQFYAGYFLDGSHGRGARKFESFEGFCMETQYFPDSPNKPQFPSAISAPDKPFNHTTVFKFSTEQ' A
#
# COMPACT_ATOMS: atom_id res chain seq x y z
N MET A 1 7.58 2.04 0.79
CA MET A 1 6.43 1.11 0.79
C MET A 1 5.78 1.20 2.16
N GLN A 2 4.48 1.43 2.21
CA GLN A 2 3.68 1.24 3.42
C GLN A 2 3.20 -0.21 3.44
N PHE A 3 3.35 -0.86 4.59
CA PHE A 3 2.90 -2.23 4.82
C PHE A 3 1.91 -2.22 5.98
N TYR A 4 0.72 -2.75 5.72
CA TYR A 4 -0.31 -2.92 6.73
C TYR A 4 -0.66 -4.40 6.83
N ALA A 5 -0.49 -4.98 8.01
CA ALA A 5 -0.68 -6.41 8.25
C ALA A 5 -2.14 -6.78 8.59
N GLY A 6 -3.13 -5.94 8.31
CA GLY A 6 -4.54 -6.30 8.55
C GLY A 6 -4.97 -6.30 10.02
N TYR A 7 -4.28 -5.59 10.91
CA TYR A 7 -4.54 -5.64 12.36
C TYR A 7 -5.95 -5.17 12.79
N PHE A 8 -6.49 -4.13 12.14
CA PHE A 8 -7.80 -3.58 12.44
C PHE A 8 -8.95 -4.27 11.71
N LEU A 9 -8.70 -5.40 11.04
CA LEU A 9 -9.78 -6.27 10.56
C LEU A 9 -10.45 -6.91 11.79
N ASP A 10 -11.76 -6.78 11.91
CA ASP A 10 -12.53 -7.11 13.12
C ASP A 10 -13.81 -7.94 12.82
N GLY A 11 -13.85 -8.57 11.64
CA GLY A 11 -15.00 -9.36 11.21
C GLY A 11 -16.21 -8.55 10.75
N SER A 12 -16.15 -7.21 10.78
CA SER A 12 -17.20 -6.34 10.21
C SER A 12 -17.33 -6.53 8.69
N HIS A 13 -16.20 -6.82 8.02
CA HIS A 13 -16.11 -7.05 6.58
C HIS A 13 -15.91 -8.54 6.25
N GLY A 14 -16.23 -8.93 5.02
CA GLY A 14 -16.11 -10.32 4.59
C GLY A 14 -16.48 -10.55 3.13
N ARG A 15 -16.34 -11.79 2.67
CA ARG A 15 -16.77 -12.25 1.35
C ARG A 15 -17.62 -13.51 1.49
N GLY A 16 -18.91 -13.41 1.16
CA GLY A 16 -19.88 -14.48 1.40
C GLY A 16 -20.05 -14.74 2.89
N ALA A 17 -20.01 -16.01 3.30
CA ALA A 17 -20.09 -16.40 4.70
C ALA A 17 -18.78 -16.17 5.48
N ARG A 18 -17.65 -15.91 4.79
CA ARG A 18 -16.35 -15.69 5.44
C ARG A 18 -16.22 -14.24 5.88
N LYS A 19 -15.96 -14.03 7.16
CA LYS A 19 -15.52 -12.75 7.74
C LYS A 19 -14.00 -12.64 7.68
N PHE A 20 -13.50 -11.40 7.69
CA PHE A 20 -12.06 -11.13 7.74
C PHE A 20 -11.69 -10.64 9.14
N GLU A 21 -10.91 -11.44 9.85
CA GLU A 21 -10.41 -11.16 11.19
C GLU A 21 -9.01 -10.54 11.14
N SER A 22 -8.51 -10.09 12.30
CA SER A 22 -7.19 -9.49 12.44
C SER A 22 -6.11 -10.38 11.83
N PHE A 23 -5.24 -9.77 11.03
CA PHE A 23 -4.12 -10.41 10.32
C PHE A 23 -4.49 -11.40 9.20
N GLU A 24 -5.77 -11.51 8.82
CA GLU A 24 -6.19 -12.39 7.70
C GLU A 24 -5.96 -11.79 6.30
N GLY A 25 -5.27 -10.65 6.22
CA GLY A 25 -4.89 -10.01 4.97
C GLY A 25 -3.79 -8.98 5.22
N PHE A 26 -3.16 -8.52 4.15
CA PHE A 26 -2.16 -7.46 4.21
C PHE A 26 -2.24 -6.55 2.99
N CYS A 27 -1.72 -5.33 3.14
CA CYS A 27 -1.58 -4.36 2.06
C CYS A 27 -0.10 -4.09 1.80
N MET A 28 0.29 -4.11 0.52
CA MET A 28 1.58 -3.64 0.03
C MET A 28 1.36 -2.36 -0.77
N GLU A 29 1.46 -1.22 -0.11
CA GLU A 29 1.17 0.09 -0.68
C GLU A 29 2.49 0.75 -1.11
N THR A 30 2.87 0.51 -2.36
CA THR A 30 4.01 1.21 -2.98
C THR A 30 3.61 2.65 -3.28
N GLN A 31 4.24 3.59 -2.57
CA GLN A 31 4.01 5.02 -2.69
C GLN A 31 5.21 5.80 -2.11
N TYR A 32 5.17 7.13 -2.24
CA TYR A 32 6.00 8.05 -1.47
C TYR A 32 5.74 7.93 0.03
N PHE A 33 6.54 8.60 0.86
CA PHE A 33 6.22 8.66 2.28
C PHE A 33 4.88 9.38 2.48
N PRO A 34 3.95 8.84 3.29
CA PRO A 34 2.61 9.43 3.45
C PRO A 34 2.63 10.90 3.85
N ASP A 35 3.65 11.30 4.61
CA ASP A 35 3.80 12.66 5.14
C ASP A 35 4.79 13.53 4.33
N SER A 36 5.17 13.11 3.12
CA SER A 36 6.07 13.86 2.23
C SER A 36 5.68 15.33 2.04
N PRO A 37 4.39 15.71 1.89
CA PRO A 37 4.02 17.12 1.74
C PRO A 37 4.32 18.00 2.97
N ASN A 38 4.31 17.42 4.18
CA ASN A 38 4.48 18.17 5.43
C ASN A 38 5.89 18.06 6.02
N LYS A 39 6.77 17.25 5.41
CA LYS A 39 8.13 16.98 5.87
C LYS A 39 9.12 17.41 4.79
N PRO A 40 9.65 18.65 4.84
CA PRO A 40 10.56 19.18 3.81
C PRO A 40 11.82 18.33 3.58
N GLN A 41 12.22 17.54 4.57
CA GLN A 41 13.35 16.61 4.49
C GLN A 41 13.02 15.28 3.78
N PHE A 42 11.75 14.98 3.54
CA PHE A 42 11.33 13.80 2.78
C PHE A 42 11.39 14.09 1.28
N PRO A 43 11.59 13.05 0.44
CA PRO A 43 11.44 13.19 -1.00
C PRO A 43 10.07 13.79 -1.34
N SER A 44 10.06 14.83 -2.16
CA SER A 44 8.84 15.48 -2.61
C SER A 44 8.01 14.54 -3.50
N ALA A 45 6.73 14.42 -3.15
CA ALA A 45 5.72 13.67 -3.90
C ALA A 45 4.98 14.56 -4.93
N ILE A 46 5.37 15.83 -5.08
CA ILE A 46 4.74 16.77 -6.02
C ILE A 46 5.30 16.53 -7.44
N SER A 47 4.39 16.38 -8.40
CA SER A 47 4.70 16.35 -9.83
C SER A 47 4.40 17.70 -10.46
N ALA A 48 5.17 18.05 -11.50
CA ALA A 48 5.05 19.28 -12.26
C ALA A 48 5.22 18.95 -13.76
N PRO A 49 4.85 19.86 -14.70
CA PRO A 49 4.98 19.58 -16.14
C PRO A 49 6.39 19.19 -16.59
N ASP A 50 7.42 19.76 -15.96
CA ASP A 50 8.84 19.46 -16.16
C ASP A 50 9.31 18.20 -15.40
N LYS A 51 8.50 17.70 -14.47
CA LYS A 51 8.73 16.51 -13.66
C LYS A 51 7.50 15.59 -13.71
N PRO A 52 7.22 14.95 -14.86
CA PRO A 52 6.08 14.07 -15.00
C PRO A 52 6.17 12.89 -14.03
N PHE A 53 5.05 12.55 -13.42
CA PHE A 53 4.96 11.40 -12.54
C PHE A 53 5.04 10.09 -13.35
N ASN A 54 5.93 9.20 -12.93
CA ASN A 54 6.02 7.84 -13.45
C ASN A 54 6.29 6.89 -12.29
N HIS A 55 5.45 5.86 -12.17
CA HIS A 55 5.51 4.89 -11.08
C HIS A 55 4.98 3.54 -11.55
N THR A 56 5.69 2.47 -11.20
CA THR A 56 5.35 1.10 -11.57
C THR A 56 5.42 0.20 -10.34
N THR A 57 4.36 -0.58 -10.14
CA THR A 57 4.30 -1.65 -9.14
C THR A 57 4.16 -2.96 -9.85
N VAL A 58 4.99 -3.94 -9.51
CA VAL A 58 4.94 -5.29 -10.10
C VAL A 58 4.73 -6.31 -9.00
N PHE A 59 3.64 -7.07 -9.11
CA PHE A 59 3.42 -8.28 -8.33
C PHE A 59 3.66 -9.48 -9.25
N LYS A 60 4.73 -10.23 -8.98
CA LYS A 60 5.07 -11.45 -9.72
C LYS A 60 4.82 -12.64 -8.81
N PHE A 61 4.02 -13.58 -9.31
CA PHE A 61 3.70 -14.82 -8.62
C PHE A 61 4.34 -15.98 -9.39
N SER A 62 4.80 -16.99 -8.67
CA SER A 62 5.34 -18.21 -9.22
C SER A 62 4.94 -19.39 -8.35
N THR A 63 4.81 -20.56 -8.95
CA THR A 63 4.75 -21.85 -8.24
C THR A 63 6.03 -22.67 -8.42
N GLU A 64 6.97 -22.16 -9.21
CA GLU A 64 8.31 -22.73 -9.35
C GLU A 64 9.11 -22.43 -8.08
N GLN A 65 9.77 -23.45 -7.53
CA GLN A 65 10.66 -23.35 -6.36
C GLN A 65 12.07 -22.97 -6.78
#